data_AF-A0A3M6W1S8-F1
#
_entry.id   AF-A0A3M6W1S8-F1
#
_cell.length_a   1.000
_cell.length_b   1.000
_cell.length_c   1.000
_cell.angle_alpha   90.00
_cell.angle_beta   90.00
_cell.angle_gamma   90.00
#
_symmetry.space_group_name_H-M   'P 1'
#
loop_
_entity.id
_entity.type
_entity.pdbx_description
1 polymer ?
#
loop_
_entity_poly.entity_id
_entity_poly.type
_entity_poly.pdbx_seq_one_letter_code
_entity_poly.pdbx_strand_id
1 'polypeptide(L)'
;MLSLKGILAMSSPMRLATIALLLAQPGVSQTYTDCNPLQSSNCPPDAALGQSIGVDFANGQSDQFSATGNPTYDSNGVSLSVAQQGDAPTLISDWYIMFGRVEITMKSAPGKGIVSSVVLQSNDLDEIDWEWVGTATQQVQSNYFGKGQTGSYNRAALHDAPDCQNTWHKYTIDWTSDEIVWQIDGTTVRALKAEDSLGPYPQTPMQVKFGIWAGGDPSN
;
A
#
# COMPACT_ATOMS: atom_id res chain seq x y z
N MET A 1 14.28 27.35 -4.71
CA MET A 1 13.77 27.03 -6.06
C MET A 1 14.89 27.26 -7.06
N LEU A 2 15.48 26.20 -7.61
CA LEU A 2 16.41 26.33 -8.74
C LEU A 2 15.58 26.50 -10.02
N SER A 3 15.88 27.55 -10.80
CA SER A 3 15.22 27.81 -12.09
C SER A 3 15.73 26.86 -13.16
N LEU A 4 14.84 26.48 -14.09
CA LEU A 4 15.09 25.64 -15.27
C LEU A 4 16.31 26.09 -16.12
N LYS A 5 16.69 27.37 -16.03
CA LYS A 5 17.89 27.92 -16.68
C LYS A 5 19.21 27.47 -16.05
N GLY A 6 19.22 27.07 -14.77
CA GLY A 6 20.43 26.61 -14.07
C GLY A 6 20.83 25.17 -14.40
N ILE A 7 19.89 24.36 -14.89
CA ILE A 7 20.10 22.95 -15.23
C ILE A 7 20.78 22.79 -16.61
N LEU A 8 20.56 23.74 -17.52
CA LEU A 8 21.06 23.71 -18.89
C LEU A 8 22.51 24.22 -19.05
N ALA A 9 23.14 24.72 -17.97
CA ALA A 9 24.47 25.33 -18.01
C ALA A 9 25.60 24.41 -17.51
N MET A 10 25.32 23.16 -17.15
CA MET A 10 26.32 22.24 -16.62
C MET A 10 26.81 21.27 -17.71
N SER A 11 28.12 21.27 -17.93
CA SER A 11 28.79 20.43 -18.93
C SER A 11 28.79 18.95 -18.51
N SER A 12 28.39 18.08 -19.45
CA SER A 12 28.51 16.62 -19.35
C SER A 12 29.97 16.19 -19.49
N PRO A 13 30.44 15.19 -18.72
CA PRO A 13 30.03 13.83 -19.03
C PRO A 13 29.91 12.93 -17.79
N MET A 14 28.69 12.59 -17.42
CA MET A 14 28.45 11.27 -16.83
C MET A 14 27.02 10.88 -17.16
N ARG A 15 26.89 9.80 -17.92
CA ARG A 15 25.61 9.15 -18.20
C ARG A 15 25.04 8.68 -16.86
N LEU A 16 24.20 9.51 -16.25
CA LEU A 16 23.35 9.12 -15.13
C LEU A 16 22.01 8.71 -15.74
N ALA A 17 21.70 7.42 -15.62
CA ALA A 17 20.34 6.93 -15.78
C ALA A 17 19.46 7.71 -14.79
N THR A 18 18.69 8.66 -15.32
CA THR A 18 17.57 9.26 -14.60
C THR A 18 16.52 8.18 -14.41
N ILE A 19 16.66 7.38 -13.36
CA ILE A 19 15.51 6.69 -12.77
C ILE A 19 14.65 7.81 -12.20
N ALA A 20 13.62 8.21 -12.95
CA ALA A 20 12.54 8.98 -12.38
C ALA A 20 11.88 8.07 -11.33
N LEU A 21 12.24 8.23 -10.06
CA LEU A 21 11.48 7.69 -8.95
C LEU A 21 10.12 8.40 -8.99
N LEU A 22 9.15 7.83 -9.71
CA LEU A 22 7.76 8.05 -9.36
C LEU A 22 7.53 7.26 -8.08
N LEU A 23 7.60 7.96 -6.94
CA LEU A 23 6.94 7.47 -5.74
C LEU A 23 5.47 7.33 -6.12
N ALA A 24 4.94 6.11 -6.09
CA ALA A 24 3.51 5.91 -6.15
C ALA A 24 2.91 6.74 -5.00
N GLN A 25 1.94 7.58 -5.36
CA GLN A 25 1.11 8.26 -4.37
C GLN A 25 -0.08 7.32 -4.20
N PRO A 26 -0.56 7.03 -2.99
CA PRO A 26 -1.83 6.34 -2.87
C PRO A 26 -2.90 7.17 -3.59
N GLY A 27 -3.57 6.59 -4.58
CA GLY A 27 -4.66 7.23 -5.29
C GLY A 27 -5.84 7.44 -4.35
N VAL A 28 -6.59 8.53 -4.55
CA VAL A 28 -7.84 8.83 -3.80
C VAL A 28 -8.81 7.63 -3.80
N SER A 29 -8.70 6.76 -4.81
CA SER A 29 -9.52 5.56 -4.96
C SER A 29 -9.33 4.48 -3.87
N GLN A 30 -8.22 4.46 -3.14
CA GLN A 30 -7.96 3.41 -2.13
C GLN A 30 -7.82 3.95 -0.70
N THR A 31 -7.38 5.19 -0.57
CA THR A 31 -7.09 5.80 0.72
C THR A 31 -8.13 6.85 1.09
N TYR A 32 -9.29 6.39 1.57
CA TYR A 32 -10.40 7.23 2.04
C TYR A 32 -11.13 6.59 3.23
N THR A 33 -11.93 7.40 3.92
CA THR A 33 -12.83 7.03 5.01
C THR A 33 -14.19 7.68 4.81
N ASP A 34 -15.26 6.96 5.15
CA ASP A 34 -16.64 7.48 5.11
C ASP A 34 -16.94 8.37 6.33
N CYS A 35 -16.25 8.18 7.45
CA CYS A 35 -16.42 8.99 8.65
C CYS A 35 -15.10 9.16 9.40
N ASN A 36 -14.55 10.37 9.36
CA ASN A 36 -13.32 10.69 10.06
C ASN A 36 -13.61 11.13 11.52
N PRO A 37 -13.16 10.39 12.55
CA PRO A 37 -13.45 10.71 13.95
C PRO A 37 -12.73 11.96 14.47
N LEU A 38 -11.74 12.49 13.73
CA LEU A 38 -11.12 13.79 14.04
C LEU A 38 -11.99 14.97 13.58
N GLN A 39 -12.93 14.72 12.66
CA GLN A 39 -13.81 15.73 12.07
C GLN A 39 -15.27 15.58 12.51
N SER A 40 -15.67 14.40 12.97
CA SER A 40 -17.02 14.12 13.44
C SER A 40 -17.03 13.28 14.71
N SER A 41 -17.96 13.57 15.62
CA SER A 41 -18.13 12.85 16.88
C SER A 41 -19.15 11.71 16.83
N ASN A 42 -19.80 11.48 15.68
CA ASN A 42 -20.88 10.50 15.52
C ASN A 42 -20.51 9.33 14.60
N CYS A 43 -19.21 9.08 14.39
CA CYS A 43 -18.78 7.92 13.61
C CYS A 43 -19.22 6.62 14.30
N PRO A 44 -19.76 5.65 13.55
CA PRO A 44 -20.09 4.35 14.10
C PRO A 44 -18.80 3.67 14.61
N PRO A 45 -18.91 2.79 15.62
CA PRO A 45 -17.76 2.01 16.07
C PRO A 45 -17.30 1.03 14.99
N ASP A 46 -15.99 0.85 14.90
CA ASP A 46 -15.36 -0.10 13.99
C ASP A 46 -15.57 -1.55 14.47
N ALA A 47 -15.94 -2.44 13.56
CA ALA A 47 -16.06 -3.86 13.84
C ALA A 47 -14.67 -4.46 14.04
N ALA A 48 -14.33 -4.90 15.26
CA ALA A 48 -13.03 -5.50 15.54
C ALA A 48 -12.96 -6.95 15.02
N LEU A 49 -11.80 -7.36 14.48
CA LEU A 49 -11.56 -8.74 14.08
C LEU A 49 -11.66 -9.72 15.26
N GLY A 50 -11.12 -9.35 16.42
CA GLY A 50 -11.24 -10.09 17.69
C GLY A 50 -10.54 -11.47 17.75
N GLN A 51 -9.94 -11.94 16.66
CA GLN A 51 -9.27 -13.25 16.57
C GLN A 51 -8.17 -13.26 15.49
N SER A 52 -7.45 -14.37 15.34
CA SER A 52 -6.60 -14.60 14.17
C SER A 52 -7.39 -15.32 13.10
N ILE A 53 -7.25 -14.89 11.85
CA ILE A 53 -7.85 -15.56 10.69
C ILE A 53 -6.77 -15.90 9.65
N GLY A 54 -7.07 -16.89 8.82
CA GLY A 54 -6.33 -17.18 7.59
C GLY A 54 -7.33 -17.35 6.46
N VAL A 55 -7.11 -16.65 5.36
CA VAL A 55 -7.97 -16.72 4.18
C VAL A 55 -7.16 -17.28 3.01
N ASP A 56 -7.63 -18.39 2.46
CA ASP A 56 -7.07 -18.99 1.27
C ASP A 56 -8.00 -18.73 0.08
N PHE A 57 -7.66 -17.72 -0.72
CA PHE A 57 -8.43 -17.31 -1.89
C PHE A 57 -8.42 -18.35 -3.02
N ALA A 58 -7.59 -19.40 -2.95
CA ALA A 58 -7.66 -20.50 -3.91
C ALA A 58 -8.94 -21.33 -3.74
N ASN A 59 -9.58 -21.23 -2.57
CA ASN A 59 -10.89 -21.84 -2.29
C ASN A 59 -12.07 -20.94 -2.69
N GLY A 60 -11.80 -19.81 -3.36
CA GLY A 60 -12.81 -18.86 -3.83
C GLY A 60 -12.94 -17.62 -2.96
N GLN A 61 -14.09 -16.96 -3.11
CA GLN A 61 -14.40 -15.73 -2.38
C GLN A 61 -14.52 -15.98 -0.87
N SER A 62 -13.97 -15.06 -0.08
CA SER A 62 -14.06 -15.06 1.39
C SER A 62 -15.25 -14.25 1.88
N ASP A 63 -15.82 -14.63 3.02
CA ASP A 63 -16.85 -13.87 3.75
C ASP A 63 -16.25 -12.82 4.70
N GLN A 64 -14.91 -12.68 4.73
CA GLN A 64 -14.19 -11.72 5.56
C GLN A 64 -13.86 -10.41 4.82
N PHE A 65 -14.13 -10.36 3.50
CA PHE A 65 -13.75 -9.26 2.64
C PHE A 65 -14.88 -8.88 1.68
N SER A 66 -15.18 -7.58 1.64
CA SER A 66 -16.01 -6.95 0.61
C SER A 66 -15.17 -6.58 -0.62
N ALA A 67 -15.77 -6.68 -1.81
CA ALA A 67 -15.09 -6.42 -3.07
C ALA A 67 -15.67 -5.20 -3.80
N THR A 68 -14.78 -4.42 -4.42
CA THR A 68 -15.12 -3.48 -5.50
C THR A 68 -14.56 -4.01 -6.83
N GLY A 69 -15.24 -3.70 -7.93
CA GLY A 69 -14.92 -4.25 -9.25
C GLY A 69 -15.32 -5.73 -9.39
N ASN A 70 -14.60 -6.47 -10.23
CA ASN A 70 -14.94 -7.86 -10.57
C ASN A 70 -13.73 -8.79 -10.35
N PRO A 71 -13.38 -9.12 -9.08
CA PRO A 71 -12.35 -10.10 -8.80
C PRO A 71 -12.70 -11.47 -9.38
N THR A 72 -11.70 -12.17 -9.89
CA THR A 72 -11.84 -13.58 -10.31
C THR A 72 -11.05 -14.48 -9.39
N TYR A 73 -11.47 -15.73 -9.25
CA TYR A 73 -10.87 -16.70 -8.34
C TYR A 73 -10.56 -18.00 -9.10
N ASP A 74 -9.37 -18.51 -8.91
CA ASP A 74 -8.94 -19.81 -9.44
C ASP A 74 -7.99 -20.50 -8.44
N SER A 75 -7.34 -21.59 -8.86
CA SER A 75 -6.41 -22.34 -8.00
C SER A 75 -5.16 -21.55 -7.57
N ASN A 76 -4.89 -20.39 -8.16
CA ASN A 76 -3.81 -19.49 -7.77
C ASN A 76 -4.27 -18.41 -6.78
N GLY A 77 -5.55 -18.36 -6.43
CA GLY A 77 -6.12 -17.36 -5.54
C GLY A 77 -7.00 -16.35 -6.25
N VAL A 78 -7.08 -15.15 -5.68
CA VAL A 78 -7.83 -14.03 -6.25
C VAL A 78 -6.97 -13.26 -7.25
N SER A 79 -7.55 -12.90 -8.39
CA SER A 79 -6.96 -12.02 -9.39
C SER A 79 -7.76 -10.72 -9.49
N LEU A 80 -7.05 -9.60 -9.38
CA LEU A 80 -7.57 -8.25 -9.57
C LEU A 80 -6.95 -7.67 -10.83
N SER A 81 -7.76 -7.06 -11.71
CA SER A 81 -7.32 -6.63 -13.04
C SER A 81 -7.71 -5.20 -13.36
N VAL A 82 -6.78 -4.44 -13.92
CA VAL A 82 -7.03 -3.15 -14.58
C VAL A 82 -7.03 -3.40 -16.08
N ALA A 83 -8.21 -3.45 -16.69
CA ALA A 83 -8.37 -3.68 -18.13
C ALA A 83 -8.61 -2.38 -18.90
N GLN A 84 -9.20 -1.38 -18.26
CA GLN A 84 -9.51 -0.09 -18.84
C GLN A 84 -9.37 1.06 -17.82
N GLN A 85 -9.48 2.29 -18.32
CA GLN A 85 -9.47 3.50 -17.51
C GLN A 85 -10.56 3.44 -16.41
N GLY A 86 -10.22 3.87 -15.19
CA GLY A 86 -11.12 3.85 -14.04
C GLY A 86 -11.28 2.50 -13.34
N ASP A 87 -10.67 1.41 -13.85
CA ASP A 87 -10.64 0.15 -13.10
C ASP A 87 -9.73 0.29 -11.87
N ALA A 88 -10.30 0.04 -10.69
CA ALA A 88 -9.58 0.01 -9.41
C ALA A 88 -10.10 -1.10 -8.46
N PRO A 89 -10.14 -2.37 -8.90
CA PRO A 89 -10.70 -3.43 -8.07
C PRO A 89 -9.89 -3.61 -6.78
N THR A 90 -10.62 -3.72 -5.67
CA THR A 90 -10.06 -3.75 -4.32
C THR A 90 -10.84 -4.72 -3.45
N LEU A 91 -10.15 -5.50 -2.63
CA LEU A 91 -10.73 -6.25 -1.51
C LEU A 91 -10.46 -5.50 -0.21
N ILE A 92 -11.50 -5.36 0.61
CA ILE A 92 -11.50 -4.58 1.86
C ILE A 92 -12.02 -5.47 2.97
N SER A 93 -11.30 -5.59 4.09
CA SER A 93 -11.76 -6.37 5.23
C SER A 93 -13.03 -5.77 5.84
N ASP A 94 -13.97 -6.65 6.22
CA ASP A 94 -15.21 -6.24 6.90
C ASP A 94 -15.00 -5.89 8.38
N TRP A 95 -13.74 -6.00 8.83
CA TRP A 95 -13.28 -5.77 10.19
C TRP A 95 -12.03 -4.89 10.21
N TYR A 96 -11.73 -4.36 11.38
CA TYR A 96 -10.55 -3.58 11.70
C TYR A 96 -9.65 -4.39 12.65
N ILE A 97 -8.34 -4.19 12.50
CA ILE A 97 -7.32 -4.72 13.40
C ILE A 97 -6.64 -3.55 14.13
N MET A 98 -6.32 -3.73 15.41
CA MET A 98 -5.60 -2.73 16.21
C MET A 98 -4.32 -3.38 16.72
N PHE A 99 -3.20 -3.05 16.08
CA PHE A 99 -1.93 -3.76 16.21
C PHE A 99 -2.03 -5.26 15.83
N GLY A 100 -0.91 -5.94 15.70
CA GLY A 100 -0.82 -7.35 15.33
C GLY A 100 -0.02 -7.56 14.06
N ARG A 101 -0.40 -8.56 13.27
CA ARG A 101 0.31 -8.98 12.06
C ARG A 101 -0.66 -9.09 10.89
N VAL A 102 -0.28 -8.51 9.75
CA VAL A 102 -0.90 -8.76 8.45
C VAL A 102 0.15 -9.40 7.55
N GLU A 103 -0.17 -10.56 6.99
CA GLU A 103 0.70 -11.31 6.09
C GLU A 103 -0.07 -11.68 4.82
N ILE A 104 0.51 -11.39 3.66
CA ILE A 104 -0.08 -11.67 2.35
C ILE A 104 0.96 -12.31 1.44
N THR A 105 0.56 -13.37 0.73
CA THR A 105 1.36 -13.99 -0.33
C THR A 105 0.81 -13.53 -1.67
N MET A 106 1.61 -12.78 -2.44
CA MET A 106 1.15 -12.20 -3.71
C MET A 106 2.23 -12.08 -4.78
N LYS A 107 1.77 -11.92 -6.03
CA LYS A 107 2.52 -11.38 -7.17
C LYS A 107 1.94 -10.02 -7.51
N SER A 108 2.78 -9.05 -7.82
CA SER A 108 2.36 -7.73 -8.27
C SER A 108 2.04 -7.73 -9.77
N ALA A 109 1.17 -6.81 -10.19
CA ALA A 109 0.79 -6.69 -11.60
C ALA A 109 1.85 -5.93 -12.41
N PRO A 110 2.15 -6.38 -13.64
CA PRO A 110 3.00 -5.64 -14.56
C PRO A 110 2.22 -4.46 -15.20
N GLY A 111 2.96 -3.51 -15.75
CA GLY A 111 2.39 -2.47 -16.62
C GLY A 111 2.81 -1.05 -16.24
N LYS A 112 3.00 -0.20 -17.25
CA LYS A 112 3.37 1.19 -17.03
C LYS A 112 2.23 1.95 -16.35
N GLY A 113 2.51 2.51 -15.18
CA GLY A 113 1.53 3.27 -14.41
C GLY A 113 0.51 2.40 -13.67
N ILE A 114 0.67 1.08 -13.65
CA ILE A 114 -0.13 0.19 -12.82
C ILE A 114 0.50 0.11 -11.44
N VAL A 115 -0.32 0.22 -10.40
CA VAL A 115 0.08 0.09 -9.00
C VAL A 115 -0.71 -1.07 -8.40
N SER A 116 0.00 -2.05 -7.83
CA SER A 116 -0.59 -3.01 -6.88
C SER A 116 -0.34 -2.49 -5.47
N SER A 117 -1.24 -2.75 -4.53
CA SER A 117 -1.15 -2.21 -3.18
C SER A 117 -1.70 -3.17 -2.13
N VAL A 118 -1.10 -3.09 -0.94
CA VAL A 118 -1.64 -3.62 0.31
C VAL A 118 -1.58 -2.49 1.32
N VAL A 119 -2.73 -2.08 1.84
CA VAL A 119 -2.88 -0.89 2.68
C VAL A 119 -3.64 -1.27 3.93
N LEU A 120 -3.03 -1.02 5.10
CA LEU A 120 -3.76 -0.91 6.35
C LEU A 120 -4.16 0.55 6.49
N GLN A 121 -5.45 0.84 6.66
CA GLN A 121 -5.91 2.22 6.83
C GLN A 121 -7.03 2.36 7.85
N SER A 122 -6.93 3.37 8.71
CA SER A 122 -7.92 3.72 9.72
C SER A 122 -8.94 4.74 9.22
N ASN A 123 -10.00 4.93 10.00
CA ASN A 123 -10.95 6.01 9.76
C ASN A 123 -10.40 7.41 10.03
N ASP A 124 -9.32 7.57 10.82
CA ASP A 124 -8.64 8.85 10.95
C ASP A 124 -7.52 9.07 9.94
N LEU A 125 -7.33 8.12 9.00
CA LEU A 125 -6.31 8.13 7.95
C LEU A 125 -4.88 7.93 8.47
N ASP A 126 -4.71 7.21 9.59
CA ASP A 126 -3.49 6.46 9.84
C ASP A 126 -3.38 5.35 8.78
N GLU A 127 -2.17 5.11 8.28
CA GLU A 127 -1.91 4.25 7.13
C GLU A 127 -0.55 3.55 7.24
N ILE A 128 -0.51 2.28 6.83
CA ILE A 128 0.72 1.50 6.63
C ILE A 128 0.55 0.71 5.34
N ASP A 129 1.50 0.79 4.42
CA ASP A 129 1.31 0.21 3.09
C ASP A 129 2.56 -0.50 2.53
N TRP A 130 2.25 -1.32 1.52
CA TRP A 130 3.12 -1.79 0.47
C TRP A 130 2.58 -1.34 -0.88
N GLU A 131 3.44 -0.82 -1.76
CA GLU A 131 3.09 -0.45 -3.13
C GLU A 131 4.10 -0.99 -4.15
N TRP A 132 3.59 -1.62 -5.21
CA TRP A 132 4.38 -2.10 -6.34
C TRP A 132 4.05 -1.29 -7.58
N VAL A 133 5.07 -0.71 -8.21
CA VAL A 133 4.93 -0.05 -9.51
C VAL A 133 5.18 -1.08 -10.60
N GLY A 134 4.25 -1.24 -11.55
CA GLY A 134 4.27 -2.32 -12.55
C GLY A 134 5.46 -2.29 -13.53
N THR A 135 6.33 -1.27 -13.49
CA THR A 135 7.61 -1.24 -14.22
C THR A 135 8.83 -1.60 -13.36
N ALA A 136 8.68 -1.69 -12.04
CA ALA A 136 9.73 -2.01 -11.09
C ALA A 136 9.66 -3.48 -10.69
N THR A 137 10.22 -4.36 -11.53
CA THR A 137 10.08 -5.82 -11.37
C THR A 137 10.89 -6.41 -10.20
N GLN A 138 11.80 -5.63 -9.62
CA GLN A 138 12.78 -6.08 -8.63
C GLN A 138 12.58 -5.44 -7.25
N GLN A 139 11.57 -4.57 -7.09
CA GLN A 139 11.46 -3.72 -5.91
C GLN A 139 10.00 -3.50 -5.50
N VAL A 140 9.82 -3.20 -4.23
CA VAL A 140 8.55 -2.78 -3.63
C VAL A 140 8.79 -1.54 -2.76
N GLN A 141 7.80 -0.68 -2.66
CA GLN A 141 7.81 0.45 -1.72
C GLN A 141 7.04 0.09 -0.46
N SER A 142 7.57 0.47 0.71
CA SER A 142 6.79 0.60 1.94
C SER A 142 6.56 2.07 2.26
N ASN A 143 5.41 2.44 2.79
CA ASN A 143 5.12 3.78 3.27
C ASN A 143 4.22 3.75 4.51
N TYR A 144 4.04 4.91 5.12
CA TYR A 144 3.11 5.10 6.23
C TYR A 144 2.62 6.54 6.27
N PHE A 145 1.41 6.76 6.79
CA PHE A 145 0.83 8.07 7.02
C PHE A 145 0.18 8.11 8.40
N GLY A 146 0.22 9.28 9.03
CA GLY A 146 -0.48 9.51 10.30
C GLY A 146 -1.54 10.58 10.10
N LYS A 147 -2.78 10.28 10.44
CA LYS A 147 -3.91 11.23 10.46
C LYS A 147 -4.12 11.96 9.13
N GLY A 148 -3.87 11.28 8.01
CA GLY A 148 -3.99 11.82 6.66
C GLY A 148 -2.96 12.91 6.33
N GLN A 149 -1.94 13.09 7.15
CA GLN A 149 -0.92 14.12 6.92
C GLN A 149 0.05 13.66 5.85
N THR A 150 -0.05 14.15 4.62
CA THR A 150 0.79 13.74 3.47
C THR A 150 2.15 14.43 3.40
N GLY A 151 2.28 15.64 3.98
CA GLY A 151 3.55 16.29 4.31
C GLY A 151 4.62 16.28 3.21
N SER A 152 5.87 16.02 3.61
CA SER A 152 7.08 16.12 2.79
C SER A 152 7.38 14.92 1.88
N TYR A 153 6.48 13.93 1.77
CA TYR A 153 6.67 12.71 0.98
C TYR A 153 8.01 11.97 1.24
N ASN A 154 8.52 12.04 2.46
CA ASN A 154 9.81 11.50 2.89
C ASN A 154 9.70 10.19 3.69
N ARG A 155 8.52 9.56 3.68
CA ARG A 155 8.21 8.34 4.45
C ARG A 155 8.33 7.05 3.65
N ALA A 156 8.34 7.15 2.33
CA ALA A 156 8.53 6.03 1.44
C ALA A 156 9.95 5.47 1.52
N ALA A 157 10.07 4.14 1.49
CA ALA A 157 11.33 3.42 1.37
C ALA A 157 11.20 2.30 0.34
N LEU A 158 12.25 2.09 -0.47
CA LEU A 158 12.31 1.03 -1.47
C LEU A 158 13.06 -0.18 -0.93
N HIS A 159 12.57 -1.37 -1.25
CA HIS A 159 13.11 -2.65 -0.81
C HIS A 159 13.27 -3.59 -1.99
N ASP A 160 14.32 -4.42 -1.96
CA ASP A 160 14.52 -5.44 -2.98
C ASP A 160 13.48 -6.57 -2.81
N ALA A 161 12.77 -6.86 -3.90
CA ALA A 161 11.81 -7.94 -4.05
C ALA A 161 11.99 -8.54 -5.46
N PRO A 162 13.01 -9.39 -5.67
CA PRO A 162 13.40 -9.84 -7.01
C PRO A 162 12.29 -10.62 -7.69
N ASP A 163 11.96 -10.26 -8.94
CA ASP A 163 10.95 -10.97 -9.74
C ASP A 163 9.54 -10.95 -9.11
N CYS A 164 9.17 -9.84 -8.44
CA CYS A 164 7.92 -9.68 -7.71
C CYS A 164 6.64 -9.74 -8.56
N GLN A 165 6.76 -9.87 -9.87
CA GLN A 165 5.65 -10.02 -10.82
C GLN A 165 5.43 -11.47 -11.25
N ASN A 166 6.47 -12.31 -11.22
CA ASN A 166 6.37 -13.72 -11.64
C ASN A 166 6.55 -14.70 -10.46
N THR A 167 7.12 -14.24 -9.35
CA THR A 167 7.36 -15.03 -8.14
C THR A 167 6.43 -14.60 -7.01
N TRP A 168 5.80 -15.58 -6.37
CA TRP A 168 5.02 -15.35 -5.15
C TRP A 168 5.96 -15.00 -4.01
N HIS A 169 5.78 -13.82 -3.44
CA HIS A 169 6.49 -13.40 -2.23
C HIS A 169 5.51 -13.23 -1.09
N LYS A 170 6.03 -13.42 0.11
CA LYS A 170 5.28 -13.21 1.34
C LYS A 170 5.66 -11.85 1.94
N TYR A 171 4.71 -10.94 2.00
CA TYR A 171 4.88 -9.61 2.54
C TYR A 171 4.18 -9.54 3.89
N THR A 172 4.91 -9.11 4.91
CA THR A 172 4.42 -9.07 6.29
C THR A 172 4.58 -7.67 6.86
N ILE A 173 3.55 -7.21 7.57
CA ILE A 173 3.57 -6.02 8.42
C ILE A 173 3.31 -6.51 9.85
N ASP A 174 4.30 -6.38 10.71
CA ASP A 174 4.11 -6.44 12.17
C ASP A 174 3.93 -5.02 12.67
N TRP A 175 2.86 -4.77 13.41
CA TRP A 175 2.51 -3.43 13.88
C TRP A 175 2.16 -3.49 15.37
N THR A 176 2.87 -2.72 16.17
CA THR A 176 2.64 -2.60 17.61
C THR A 176 2.51 -1.13 18.00
N SER A 177 2.27 -0.83 19.28
CA SER A 177 2.34 0.55 19.76
C SER A 177 3.73 1.16 19.64
N ASP A 178 4.76 0.32 19.56
CA ASP A 178 6.15 0.73 19.71
C ASP A 178 6.90 0.75 18.38
N GLU A 179 6.52 -0.12 17.43
CA GLU A 179 7.15 -0.20 16.12
C GLU A 179 6.27 -0.84 15.02
N ILE A 180 6.59 -0.48 13.77
CA ILE A 180 6.15 -1.15 12.54
C ILE A 180 7.36 -1.84 11.92
N VAL A 181 7.23 -3.13 11.62
CA VAL A 181 8.25 -3.92 10.94
C VAL A 181 7.67 -4.49 9.64
N TRP A 182 8.35 -4.19 8.54
CA TRP A 182 8.04 -4.73 7.23
C TRP A 182 9.02 -5.86 6.90
N GLN A 183 8.48 -6.97 6.40
CA GLN A 183 9.26 -8.15 6.03
C GLN A 183 8.89 -8.64 4.62
N ILE A 184 9.88 -9.21 3.94
CA ILE A 184 9.73 -9.92 2.67
C ILE A 184 10.32 -11.31 2.86
N ASP A 185 9.52 -12.34 2.62
CA ASP A 185 9.88 -13.76 2.79
C ASP A 185 10.48 -14.07 4.17
N GLY A 186 9.94 -13.42 5.21
CA GLY A 186 10.37 -13.56 6.60
C GLY A 186 11.64 -12.79 6.95
N THR A 187 12.22 -12.03 6.03
CA THR A 187 13.37 -11.15 6.28
C THR A 187 12.91 -9.73 6.52
N THR A 188 13.28 -9.13 7.66
CA THR A 188 13.02 -7.70 7.93
C THR A 188 13.77 -6.82 6.94
N VAL A 189 13.03 -5.98 6.23
CA VAL A 189 13.57 -4.98 5.29
C VAL A 189 13.43 -3.55 5.81
N ARG A 190 12.50 -3.31 6.74
CA ARG A 190 12.34 -2.03 7.44
C ARG A 190 11.80 -2.25 8.85
N ALA A 191 12.32 -1.46 9.78
CA ALA A 191 11.72 -1.26 11.10
C ALA A 191 11.59 0.24 11.35
N LEU A 192 10.44 0.69 11.84
CA LEU A 192 10.15 2.06 12.22
C LEU A 192 9.66 2.05 13.66
N LYS A 193 10.44 2.61 14.59
CA LYS A 193 9.95 2.87 15.93
C LYS A 193 8.97 4.04 15.92
N ALA A 194 8.00 4.02 16.81
CA ALA A 194 7.04 5.10 16.99
C ALA A 194 7.70 6.45 17.32
N GLU A 195 8.79 6.43 18.09
CA GLU A 195 9.56 7.64 18.42
C GLU A 195 10.31 8.25 17.22
N ASP A 196 10.58 7.45 16.18
CA ASP A 196 11.31 7.86 14.99
C ASP A 196 10.37 8.28 13.85
N SER A 197 9.05 8.29 14.07
CA SER A 197 8.09 8.63 13.03
C SER A 197 8.16 10.10 12.61
N LEU A 198 8.21 10.31 11.30
CA LEU A 198 8.15 11.60 10.64
C LEU A 198 6.68 12.03 10.55
N GLY A 199 6.18 12.59 11.66
CA GLY A 199 4.76 12.90 11.86
C GLY A 199 4.10 11.92 12.83
N PRO A 200 2.75 11.93 12.94
CA PRO A 200 2.04 11.01 13.81
C PRO A 200 2.30 9.57 13.41
N TYR A 201 2.56 8.71 14.40
CA TYR A 201 2.67 7.28 14.21
C TYR A 201 1.29 6.63 14.02
N PRO A 202 1.10 5.68 13.08
CA PRO A 202 -0.12 4.92 12.92
C PRO A 202 -0.49 4.14 14.19
N GLN A 203 -1.62 4.47 14.80
CA GLN A 203 -1.98 3.98 16.14
C GLN A 203 -3.50 3.90 16.38
N THR A 204 -4.29 3.80 15.32
CA THR A 204 -5.75 3.63 15.39
C THR A 204 -6.17 2.40 14.59
N PRO A 205 -7.30 1.74 14.92
CA PRO A 205 -7.70 0.51 14.24
C PRO A 205 -7.77 0.70 12.72
N MET A 206 -7.28 -0.29 11.97
CA MET A 206 -7.17 -0.22 10.52
C MET A 206 -7.88 -1.38 9.82
N GLN A 207 -8.57 -1.11 8.72
CA GLN A 207 -8.96 -2.14 7.76
C GLN A 207 -7.75 -2.59 6.95
N VAL A 208 -7.78 -3.83 6.47
CA VAL A 208 -6.85 -4.35 5.49
C VAL A 208 -7.49 -4.22 4.11
N LYS A 209 -6.83 -3.48 3.22
CA LYS A 209 -7.22 -3.29 1.83
C LYS A 209 -6.11 -3.85 0.94
N PHE A 210 -6.46 -4.53 -0.13
CA PHE A 210 -5.50 -4.87 -1.18
C PHE A 210 -6.16 -4.79 -2.54
N GLY A 211 -5.44 -4.19 -3.48
CA GLY A 211 -6.03 -3.80 -4.75
C GLY A 211 -5.02 -3.46 -5.81
N ILE A 212 -5.54 -3.03 -6.94
CA ILE A 212 -4.77 -2.62 -8.10
C ILE A 212 -5.48 -1.44 -8.78
N TRP A 213 -4.71 -0.49 -9.27
CA TRP A 213 -5.23 0.71 -9.92
C TRP A 213 -4.20 1.30 -10.89
N ALA A 214 -4.65 2.16 -11.80
CA ALA A 214 -3.78 2.85 -12.74
C ALA A 214 -3.34 4.21 -12.17
N GLY A 215 -2.20 4.29 -11.47
CA GLY A 215 -1.64 5.55 -10.96
C GLY A 215 -1.26 6.58 -12.02
N GLY A 216 -1.12 6.16 -13.27
CA GLY A 216 -0.97 7.06 -14.41
C GLY A 216 -2.29 7.61 -14.99
N ASP A 217 -3.44 7.26 -14.43
CA ASP A 217 -4.75 7.74 -14.91
C ASP A 217 -4.90 9.24 -14.61
N PRO A 218 -5.18 10.08 -15.62
CA PRO A 218 -5.35 11.52 -15.43
C PRO A 218 -6.53 11.92 -14.53
N SER A 219 -7.41 10.98 -14.18
CA SER A 219 -8.58 11.22 -13.32
C SER A 219 -8.34 10.99 -11.82
N ASN A 220 -7.16 10.51 -11.43
CA ASN A 220 -6.77 10.33 -10.02
C ASN A 220 -6.38 11.64 -9.33
#